data_AF-A0A7K0QA92-F1
#
_entry.id   AF-A0A7K0QA92-F1
#
_cell.length_a   1.000
_cell.length_b   1.000
_cell.length_c   1.000
_cell.angle_alpha   90.00
_cell.angle_beta   90.00
_cell.angle_gamma   90.00
#
_symmetry.space_group_name_H-M   'P 1'
#
loop_
_entity.id
_entity.type
_entity.pdbx_description
1 polymer ?
#
loop_
_entity_poly.entity_id
_entity_poly.type
_entity_poly.pdbx_seq_one_letter_code
_entity_poly.pdbx_strand_id
1 'polypeptide(L)'
;MLKIKGLTLWPVLLIFSAFMQLLRDAYVDGLIYLIAAIVCVLLENKAIESLFVRLRIILAKPFHLVYICAFSSLLFIDVHTRPALFIFILLTPALILVGPQKYIETQNQKAFTRSKYILLGLAIALGLTETGSFLISVTGINDRDFPTISLILDPTLHHDVGRALLLIPFIYVGYFLLFSKEKN
;
A
#
# COMPACT_ATOMS: atom_id res chain seq x y z
N MET A 1 -16.96 23.62 2.45
CA MET A 1 -16.47 22.32 2.98
C MET A 1 -16.48 21.34 1.82
N LEU A 2 -15.33 21.17 1.14
CA LEU A 2 -15.21 20.40 -0.10
C LEU A 2 -15.55 18.92 0.16
N LYS A 3 -16.81 18.55 -0.08
CA LYS A 3 -17.18 17.16 -0.36
C LYS A 3 -16.65 16.85 -1.75
N ILE A 4 -15.43 16.32 -1.81
CA ILE A 4 -15.03 15.48 -2.94
C ILE A 4 -15.94 14.26 -2.85
N LYS A 5 -17.13 14.33 -3.47
CA LYS A 5 -18.12 13.27 -3.48
C LYS A 5 -17.49 12.05 -4.17
N GLY A 6 -17.08 11.06 -3.40
CA GLY A 6 -16.70 9.74 -3.92
C GLY A 6 -15.24 9.39 -3.76
N LEU A 7 -14.32 10.36 -3.91
CA LEU A 7 -12.90 10.05 -3.78
C LEU A 7 -12.54 9.79 -2.32
N THR A 8 -12.27 8.52 -2.03
CA THR A 8 -11.57 8.16 -0.80
C THR A 8 -10.26 8.96 -0.74
N LEU A 9 -9.76 9.35 0.44
CA LEU A 9 -8.48 10.10 0.54
C LEU A 9 -7.25 9.28 0.08
N TRP A 10 -7.47 8.00 -0.25
CA TRP A 10 -6.46 7.01 -0.59
C TRP A 10 -5.73 7.25 -1.90
N PRO A 11 -6.38 7.52 -3.06
CA PRO A 11 -5.67 7.81 -4.29
C PRO A 11 -4.77 9.04 -4.15
N VAL A 12 -5.18 10.06 -3.39
CA VAL A 12 -4.34 11.25 -3.14
C VAL A 12 -3.07 10.87 -2.39
N LEU A 13 -3.20 10.09 -1.32
CA LEU A 13 -2.06 9.58 -0.54
C LEU A 13 -1.15 8.72 -1.42
N LEU A 14 -1.71 7.79 -2.19
CA LEU A 14 -0.94 6.89 -3.06
C LEU A 14 -0.22 7.64 -4.18
N ILE A 15 -0.85 8.65 -4.80
CA ILE A 15 -0.20 9.52 -5.79
C ILE A 15 0.94 10.30 -5.15
N PHE A 16 0.73 10.85 -3.95
CA PHE A 16 1.78 11.53 -3.20
C PHE A 16 2.94 10.60 -2.89
N SER A 17 2.67 9.40 -2.37
CA SER A 17 3.70 8.37 -2.12
C SER A 17 4.43 7.99 -3.41
N ALA A 18 3.72 7.78 -4.52
CA ALA A 18 4.33 7.48 -5.82
C ALA A 18 5.30 8.58 -6.26
N PHE A 19 4.86 9.84 -6.17
CA PHE A 19 5.69 11.00 -6.49
C PHE A 19 6.96 11.06 -5.63
N MET A 20 6.83 10.89 -4.32
CA MET A 20 7.98 10.94 -3.39
C MET A 20 8.98 9.80 -3.64
N GLN A 21 8.49 8.60 -3.99
CA GLN A 21 9.35 7.47 -4.31
C GLN A 21 10.11 7.68 -5.63
N LEU A 22 9.45 8.26 -6.64
CA LEU A 22 10.10 8.62 -7.90
C LEU A 22 11.20 9.68 -7.72
N LEU A 23 11.01 10.63 -6.80
CA LEU A 23 12.07 11.60 -6.44
C LEU A 23 13.30 10.97 -5.79
N ARG A 24 13.17 9.76 -5.22
CA ARG A 24 14.25 9.03 -4.53
C ARG A 24 14.89 7.94 -5.40
N ASP A 25 14.65 7.97 -6.72
CA ASP A 25 15.04 6.90 -7.64
C ASP A 25 14.49 5.50 -7.29
N ALA A 26 13.48 5.43 -6.40
CA ALA A 26 12.78 4.20 -6.03
C ALA A 26 11.64 3.92 -7.03
N TYR A 27 12.00 3.74 -8.30
CA TYR A 27 11.04 3.66 -9.41
C TYR A 27 9.99 2.54 -9.26
N VAL A 28 10.38 1.41 -8.70
CA VAL A 28 9.48 0.26 -8.55
C VAL A 28 8.43 0.53 -7.48
N ASP A 29 8.83 1.08 -6.34
CA ASP A 29 7.89 1.51 -5.30
C ASP A 29 6.94 2.58 -5.85
N GLY A 30 7.49 3.56 -6.58
CA GLY A 30 6.70 4.59 -7.25
C GLY A 30 5.64 4.00 -8.18
N LEU A 31 6.01 2.98 -8.98
CA LEU A 31 5.10 2.29 -9.88
C LEU A 31 4.02 1.50 -9.11
N ILE A 32 4.37 0.81 -8.02
CA ILE A 32 3.41 0.08 -7.18
C ILE A 32 2.35 1.03 -6.62
N TYR A 33 2.78 2.17 -6.05
CA TYR A 33 1.87 3.19 -5.53
C TYR A 33 0.99 3.80 -6.62
N LEU A 34 1.55 4.04 -7.81
CA LEU A 34 0.79 4.57 -8.95
C LEU A 34 -0.28 3.58 -9.44
N ILE A 35 0.07 2.30 -9.59
CA ILE A 35 -0.88 1.24 -9.96
C ILE A 35 -1.98 1.13 -8.90
N ALA A 36 -1.63 1.14 -7.61
CA ALA A 36 -2.59 1.11 -6.52
C ALA A 36 -3.53 2.32 -6.56
N ALA A 37 -3.01 3.53 -6.84
CA ALA A 37 -3.83 4.72 -6.97
C ALA A 37 -4.84 4.60 -8.12
N ILE A 38 -4.39 4.17 -9.30
CA ILE A 38 -5.23 3.96 -10.48
C ILE A 38 -6.33 2.95 -10.16
N VAL A 39 -5.98 1.82 -9.55
CA VAL A 39 -6.93 0.80 -9.11
C VAL A 39 -7.98 1.38 -8.18
N CYS A 40 -7.58 2.14 -7.16
CA CYS A 40 -8.51 2.75 -6.21
C CYS A 40 -9.50 3.69 -6.93
N VAL A 41 -9.03 4.50 -7.87
CA VAL A 41 -9.89 5.39 -8.69
C VAL A 41 -10.84 4.57 -9.58
N LEU A 42 -10.34 3.51 -10.21
CA LEU A 42 -11.17 2.65 -11.07
C LEU A 42 -12.27 1.93 -10.26
N LEU A 43 -11.98 1.51 -9.03
CA LEU A 43 -12.95 0.86 -8.14
C LEU A 43 -14.06 1.80 -7.65
N GLU A 44 -13.93 3.12 -7.81
CA GLU A 44 -15.04 4.06 -7.56
C GLU A 44 -16.12 4.02 -8.64
N ASN A 45 -15.78 3.52 -9.83
CA ASN A 45 -16.77 3.28 -10.87
C ASN A 45 -17.56 2.00 -10.58
N LYS A 46 -18.87 2.14 -10.35
CA LYS A 46 -19.79 1.03 -10.06
C LYS A 46 -19.75 -0.11 -11.09
N ALA A 47 -19.53 0.20 -12.37
CA ALA A 47 -19.46 -0.83 -13.42
C ALA A 47 -18.19 -1.68 -13.27
N ILE A 48 -17.06 -1.03 -12.97
CA ILE A 48 -15.78 -1.69 -12.75
C ILE A 48 -15.81 -2.46 -11.43
N GLU A 49 -16.36 -1.87 -10.38
CA GLU A 49 -16.58 -2.53 -9.10
C GLU A 49 -17.40 -3.82 -9.26
N SER A 50 -18.51 -3.76 -9.99
CA SER A 50 -19.36 -4.93 -10.30
C SER A 50 -18.61 -6.02 -11.07
N LEU A 51 -17.77 -5.63 -12.03
CA LEU A 51 -16.90 -6.56 -12.75
C LEU A 51 -15.92 -7.26 -11.80
N PHE A 52 -15.24 -6.50 -10.93
CA PHE A 52 -14.31 -7.07 -9.96
C PHE A 52 -14.99 -7.99 -8.95
N VAL A 53 -16.23 -7.69 -8.53
CA VAL A 53 -17.03 -8.58 -7.68
C VAL A 53 -17.35 -9.89 -8.40
N ARG A 54 -17.74 -9.84 -9.68
CA ARG A 54 -17.97 -11.06 -10.49
C ARG A 54 -16.68 -11.88 -10.66
N LEU A 55 -15.57 -11.22 -10.98
CA LEU A 55 -14.26 -11.86 -11.09
C LEU A 55 -13.85 -12.52 -9.77
N ARG A 56 -14.09 -11.86 -8.63
CA ARG A 56 -13.88 -12.42 -7.28
C ARG A 56 -14.63 -13.73 -7.08
N ILE A 57 -15.90 -13.80 -7.44
CA ILE A 57 -16.72 -15.01 -7.25
C ILE A 57 -16.14 -16.20 -8.03
N ILE A 58 -15.63 -15.96 -9.23
CA ILE A 58 -15.11 -17.01 -10.13
C ILE A 58 -13.67 -17.39 -9.76
N LEU A 59 -12.83 -16.40 -9.48
CA LEU A 59 -11.37 -16.55 -9.39
C LEU A 59 -10.85 -16.62 -7.94
N ALA A 60 -11.65 -16.32 -6.91
CA ALA A 60 -11.15 -16.23 -5.53
C ALA A 60 -10.48 -17.52 -5.05
N LYS A 61 -11.06 -18.70 -5.33
CA LYS A 61 -10.50 -19.98 -4.85
C LYS A 61 -9.09 -20.28 -5.38
N PRO A 62 -8.83 -20.30 -6.70
CA PRO A 62 -7.47 -20.52 -7.20
C PRO A 62 -6.52 -19.37 -6.84
N PHE A 63 -7.01 -18.12 -6.82
CA PHE A 63 -6.17 -16.98 -6.46
C PHE A 63 -5.83 -16.89 -4.97
N HIS A 64 -6.65 -17.45 -4.07
CA HIS A 64 -6.33 -17.52 -2.63
C HIS A 64 -5.03 -18.30 -2.40
N LEU A 65 -4.89 -19.47 -3.03
CA LEU A 65 -3.68 -20.29 -2.92
C LEU A 65 -2.48 -19.57 -3.55
N VAL A 66 -2.65 -19.02 -4.76
CA VAL A 66 -1.59 -18.25 -5.43
C VAL A 66 -1.15 -17.06 -4.57
N TYR A 67 -2.10 -16.34 -3.96
CA TYR A 67 -1.82 -15.21 -3.09
C TYR A 67 -1.07 -15.63 -1.83
N ILE A 68 -1.49 -16.69 -1.15
CA ILE A 68 -0.81 -17.20 0.05
C ILE A 68 0.60 -17.67 -0.31
N CYS A 69 0.78 -18.40 -1.41
CA CYS A 69 2.09 -18.88 -1.86
C CYS A 69 3.01 -17.71 -2.25
N ALA A 70 2.50 -16.75 -3.03
CA ALA A 70 3.24 -15.56 -3.44
C ALA A 70 3.65 -14.73 -2.20
N PHE A 71 2.72 -14.48 -1.29
CA PHE A 71 3.01 -13.76 -0.05
C PHE A 71 4.02 -14.51 0.82
N SER A 72 3.84 -15.81 1.01
CA SER A 72 4.78 -16.63 1.80
C SER A 72 6.18 -16.63 1.20
N SER A 73 6.29 -16.63 -0.14
CA SER A 73 7.59 -16.59 -0.81
C SER A 73 8.38 -15.30 -0.52
N LEU A 74 7.72 -14.17 -0.28
CA LEU A 74 8.38 -12.92 0.11
C LEU A 74 9.07 -12.99 1.48
N LEU A 75 8.65 -13.92 2.36
CA LEU A 75 9.31 -14.13 3.64
C LEU A 75 10.69 -14.79 3.50
N PHE A 76 10.94 -15.45 2.36
CA PHE A 76 12.16 -16.22 2.12
C PHE A 76 13.03 -15.62 1.01
N ILE A 77 12.47 -14.80 0.13
CA ILE A 77 13.20 -14.14 -0.97
C ILE A 77 13.66 -12.74 -0.54
N ASP A 78 14.92 -12.40 -0.82
CA ASP A 78 15.45 -11.07 -0.58
C ASP A 78 14.65 -10.00 -1.36
N VAL A 79 14.19 -8.98 -0.63
CA VAL A 79 13.27 -7.93 -1.10
C VAL A 79 13.84 -7.11 -2.26
N HIS A 80 15.17 -7.00 -2.37
CA HIS A 80 15.83 -6.22 -3.43
C HIS A 80 16.05 -7.01 -4.71
N THR A 81 15.52 -8.24 -4.79
CA THR A 81 15.67 -9.09 -5.97
C THR A 81 14.54 -8.88 -6.98
N ARG A 82 14.84 -9.01 -8.27
CA ARG A 82 13.82 -8.93 -9.34
C ARG A 82 12.61 -9.85 -9.12
N PRO A 83 12.76 -11.10 -8.66
CA PRO A 83 11.63 -11.96 -8.32
C PRO A 83 10.72 -11.36 -7.24
N ALA A 84 11.27 -10.80 -6.17
CA ALA A 84 10.48 -10.15 -5.12
C ALA A 84 9.66 -8.98 -5.70
N LEU A 85 10.25 -8.17 -6.58
CA LEU A 85 9.56 -7.08 -7.27
C LEU A 85 8.36 -7.58 -8.10
N PHE A 86 8.54 -8.64 -8.90
CA PHE A 86 7.44 -9.24 -9.66
C PHE A 86 6.33 -9.75 -8.74
N ILE A 87 6.69 -10.33 -7.59
CA ILE A 87 5.71 -10.81 -6.61
C ILE A 87 4.93 -9.64 -6.00
N PHE A 88 5.57 -8.53 -5.64
CA PHE A 88 4.87 -7.32 -5.14
C PHE A 88 3.89 -6.75 -6.16
N ILE A 89 4.30 -6.66 -7.43
CA ILE A 89 3.43 -6.20 -8.52
C ILE A 89 2.23 -7.14 -8.69
N LEU A 90 2.43 -8.45 -8.61
CA LEU A 90 1.37 -9.46 -8.74
C LEU A 90 0.42 -9.50 -7.53
N LEU A 91 0.94 -9.31 -6.31
CA LEU A 91 0.16 -9.32 -5.08
C LEU A 91 -0.88 -8.20 -5.02
N THR A 92 -0.60 -7.07 -5.66
CA THR A 92 -1.48 -5.88 -5.66
C THR A 92 -2.84 -6.17 -6.32
N PRO A 93 -2.93 -6.62 -7.59
CA PRO A 93 -4.20 -7.03 -8.19
C PRO A 93 -4.75 -8.33 -7.58
N ALA A 94 -3.88 -9.24 -7.14
CA ALA A 94 -4.32 -10.49 -6.50
C ALA A 94 -5.07 -10.23 -5.18
N LEU A 95 -4.64 -9.27 -4.36
CA LEU A 95 -5.33 -8.87 -3.14
C LEU A 95 -6.78 -8.45 -3.42
N ILE A 96 -7.01 -7.75 -4.53
CA ILE A 96 -8.36 -7.30 -4.95
C ILE A 96 -9.23 -8.49 -5.33
N LEU A 97 -8.65 -9.48 -6.03
CA LEU A 97 -9.34 -10.68 -6.49
C LEU A 97 -9.60 -11.69 -5.37
N VAL A 98 -8.82 -11.64 -4.29
CA VAL A 98 -8.92 -12.51 -3.12
C VAL A 98 -9.71 -11.85 -1.98
N GLY A 99 -9.99 -10.56 -2.09
CA GLY A 99 -10.75 -9.78 -1.13
C GLY A 99 -12.14 -10.30 -0.80
N PRO A 100 -12.74 -9.83 0.30
CA PRO A 100 -14.07 -10.23 0.72
C PRO A 100 -15.11 -9.81 -0.33
N GLN A 101 -16.16 -10.63 -0.48
CA GLN A 101 -17.23 -10.40 -1.46
C GLN A 101 -18.11 -9.20 -1.11
N LYS A 102 -18.20 -8.87 0.18
CA LYS A 102 -18.87 -7.68 0.71
C LYS A 102 -17.86 -6.84 1.47
N TYR A 103 -18.00 -5.53 1.36
CA TYR A 103 -17.20 -4.62 2.18
C TYR A 103 -17.52 -4.81 3.66
N ILE A 104 -16.52 -4.62 4.49
CA ILE A 104 -16.66 -4.62 5.94
C ILE A 104 -17.30 -3.28 6.31
N GLU A 105 -18.54 -3.32 6.78
CA GLU A 105 -19.22 -2.13 7.30
C GLU A 105 -18.63 -1.77 8.65
N THR A 106 -18.21 -0.51 8.80
CA THR A 106 -17.71 0.01 10.07
C THR A 106 -18.86 0.55 10.92
N GLN A 107 -18.99 0.06 12.16
CA GLN A 107 -20.09 0.40 13.07
C GLN A 107 -19.99 1.84 13.63
N ASN A 108 -18.79 2.42 13.66
CA ASN A 108 -18.54 3.77 14.19
C ASN A 108 -17.90 4.68 13.12
N GLN A 109 -18.76 5.38 12.37
CA GLN A 109 -18.38 6.29 11.29
C GLN A 109 -17.41 7.40 11.74
N LYS A 110 -17.63 7.97 12.94
CA LYS A 110 -16.76 9.05 13.48
C LYS A 110 -15.35 8.55 13.78
N ALA A 111 -15.23 7.37 14.39
CA ALA A 111 -13.93 6.77 14.67
C ALA A 111 -13.20 6.37 13.39
N PHE A 112 -13.91 5.82 12.41
CA PHE A 112 -13.35 5.45 11.11
C PHE A 112 -12.82 6.67 10.34
N THR A 113 -13.62 7.74 10.28
CA THR A 113 -13.23 8.99 9.62
C THR A 113 -12.06 9.66 10.33
N ARG A 114 -12.04 9.71 11.67
CA ARG A 114 -10.88 10.22 12.43
C ARG A 114 -9.61 9.42 12.14
N SER A 115 -9.72 8.09 12.11
CA SER A 115 -8.57 7.20 11.85
C SER A 115 -8.01 7.42 10.45
N LYS A 116 -8.85 7.60 9.43
CA LYS A 116 -8.41 7.96 8.06
C LYS A 116 -7.57 9.24 8.05
N TYR A 117 -8.03 10.29 8.73
CA TYR A 117 -7.29 11.56 8.76
C TYR A 117 -5.98 11.46 9.55
N ILE A 118 -5.96 10.71 10.66
CA ILE A 118 -4.73 10.46 11.42
C ILE A 118 -3.71 9.71 10.55
N LEU A 119 -4.14 8.62 9.90
CA LEU A 119 -3.27 7.84 9.02
C LEU A 119 -2.78 8.64 7.81
N LEU A 120 -3.64 9.48 7.24
CA LEU A 120 -3.26 10.39 6.15
C LEU A 120 -2.21 11.40 6.63
N GLY A 121 -2.44 12.05 7.76
CA GLY A 121 -1.48 13.00 8.33
C GLY A 121 -0.15 12.35 8.65
N LEU A 122 -0.17 11.13 9.19
CA LEU A 122 1.02 10.35 9.49
C LEU A 122 1.77 9.96 8.22
N ALA A 123 1.08 9.50 7.17
CA ALA A 123 1.71 9.16 5.90
C ALA A 123 2.35 10.38 5.22
N ILE A 124 1.68 11.54 5.23
CA ILE A 124 2.22 12.79 4.71
C ILE A 124 3.46 13.20 5.52
N ALA A 125 3.37 13.17 6.86
CA ALA A 125 4.49 13.54 7.73
C ALA A 125 5.70 12.63 7.49
N LEU A 126 5.51 11.30 7.49
CA LEU A 126 6.57 10.34 7.21
C LEU A 126 7.17 10.53 5.81
N GLY A 127 6.34 10.75 4.79
CA GLY A 127 6.82 11.01 3.44
C GLY A 127 7.66 12.29 3.34
N LEU A 128 7.22 13.38 3.98
CA LEU A 128 7.98 14.62 4.04
C LEU A 128 9.30 14.46 4.81
N THR A 129 9.29 13.76 5.95
CA THR A 129 10.52 13.45 6.70
C THR A 129 11.48 12.62 5.88
N GLU A 130 10.98 11.60 5.18
CA GLU A 130 11.77 10.74 4.30
C GLU A 130 12.44 11.54 3.18
N THR A 131 11.68 12.35 2.44
CA THR A 131 12.23 13.17 1.36
C THR A 131 13.11 14.30 1.87
N GLY A 132 12.79 14.90 3.01
CA GLY A 132 13.66 15.89 3.65
C GLY A 132 15.02 15.29 4.01
N SER A 133 15.04 14.09 4.60
CA SER A 133 16.27 13.38 4.96
C SER A 133 17.08 13.02 3.72
N PHE A 134 16.42 12.52 2.67
CA PHE A 134 17.06 12.23 1.39
C PHE A 134 17.67 13.48 0.72
N LEU A 135 16.93 14.59 0.67
CA LEU A 135 17.44 15.83 0.08
C LEU A 135 18.66 16.35 0.84
N ILE A 136 18.64 16.29 2.17
CA ILE A 136 19.79 16.66 3.01
C ILE A 136 20.98 15.76 2.70
N SER A 137 20.76 14.45 2.57
CA SER A 137 21.83 13.49 2.35
C SER A 137 22.49 13.64 0.97
N VAL A 138 21.70 13.94 -0.06
CA VAL A 138 22.20 14.26 -1.41
C VAL A 138 22.99 15.57 -1.47
N THR A 139 22.72 16.54 -0.58
CA THR A 139 23.46 17.82 -0.51
C THR A 139 24.84 17.72 0.14
N GLY A 140 25.29 16.52 0.54
CA GLY A 140 26.65 16.26 1.01
C GLY A 140 26.82 16.21 2.53
N ILE A 141 25.73 16.33 3.29
CA ILE A 141 25.72 16.02 4.72
C ILE A 141 25.44 14.52 4.84
N ASN A 142 26.54 13.76 4.95
CA ASN A 142 26.65 12.31 5.06
C ASN A 142 25.38 11.57 5.58
N ASP A 143 24.97 10.46 4.94
CA ASP A 143 23.79 9.64 5.30
C ASP A 143 23.77 9.18 6.77
N ARG A 144 24.92 9.22 7.46
CA ARG A 144 25.03 8.91 8.90
C ARG A 144 24.30 9.89 9.81
N ASP A 145 24.26 11.17 9.44
CA ASP A 145 23.71 12.21 10.31
C ASP A 145 22.19 12.41 10.06
N PHE A 146 21.73 12.06 8.86
CA PHE A 146 20.32 12.16 8.44
C PHE A 146 19.86 10.91 7.67
N PRO A 147 19.88 9.72 8.31
CA PRO A 147 19.45 8.50 7.64
C PRO A 147 17.95 8.57 7.32
N THR A 148 17.58 8.19 6.10
CA THR A 148 16.18 8.04 5.73
C THR A 148 15.52 6.92 6.54
N ILE A 149 14.20 7.00 6.74
CA ILE A 149 13.42 5.96 7.41
C ILE A 149 13.58 4.64 6.64
N SER A 150 13.60 4.68 5.30
CA SER A 150 13.90 3.50 4.48
C SER A 150 15.25 2.87 4.83
N LEU A 151 16.30 3.67 4.99
CA LEU A 151 17.65 3.19 5.31
C LEU A 151 17.74 2.63 6.74
N ILE A 152 16.96 3.17 7.67
CA ILE A 152 16.83 2.62 9.03
C ILE A 152 16.09 1.28 9.02
N LEU A 153 15.09 1.12 8.16
CA LEU A 153 14.27 -0.09 8.07
C LEU A 153 14.88 -1.20 7.22
N ASP A 154 15.78 -0.86 6.30
CA ASP A 154 16.38 -1.81 5.36
C ASP A 154 17.06 -3.03 6.04
N PRO A 155 17.85 -2.87 7.11
CA PRO A 155 18.42 -4.01 7.83
C PRO A 155 17.36 -4.97 8.38
N THR A 156 16.20 -4.44 8.74
CA THR A 156 15.07 -5.25 9.25
C THR A 156 14.50 -6.13 8.15
N LEU A 157 14.53 -5.67 6.89
CA LEU A 157 14.06 -6.44 5.73
C LEU A 157 15.04 -7.52 5.28
N HIS A 158 16.29 -7.51 5.75
CA HIS A 158 17.24 -8.61 5.50
C HIS A 158 17.05 -9.80 6.45
N HIS A 159 16.34 -9.62 7.56
CA HIS A 159 16.03 -10.69 8.51
C HIS A 159 14.62 -11.25 8.27
N ASP A 160 14.48 -12.57 8.23
CA ASP A 160 13.19 -13.26 7.99
C ASP A 160 12.09 -12.81 8.97
N VAL A 161 12.46 -12.69 10.25
CA VAL A 161 11.56 -12.24 11.32
C VAL A 161 11.19 -10.76 11.14
N GLY A 162 12.15 -9.92 10.78
CA GLY A 162 11.92 -8.49 10.55
C GLY A 162 11.02 -8.25 9.35
N ARG A 163 11.21 -9.00 8.26
CA ARG A 163 10.30 -9.03 7.10
C ARG A 163 8.89 -9.41 7.50
N ALA A 164 8.71 -10.49 8.26
CA ALA A 164 7.39 -10.93 8.70
C ALA A 164 6.69 -9.87 9.56
N LEU A 165 7.41 -9.27 10.51
CA LEU A 165 6.89 -8.21 11.40
C LEU A 165 6.49 -6.94 10.66
N LEU A 166 7.07 -6.68 9.49
CA LEU A 166 6.73 -5.51 8.68
C LEU A 166 5.64 -5.81 7.65
N LEU A 167 5.82 -6.88 6.88
CA LEU A 167 4.92 -7.23 5.78
C LEU A 167 3.53 -7.67 6.26
N ILE A 168 3.43 -8.45 7.33
CA ILE A 168 2.15 -8.96 7.82
C ILE A 168 1.23 -7.81 8.27
N PRO A 169 1.65 -6.89 9.17
CA PRO A 169 0.82 -5.75 9.54
C PRO A 169 0.53 -4.84 8.35
N PHE A 170 1.50 -4.63 7.45
CA PHE A 170 1.31 -3.78 6.28
C PHE A 170 0.20 -4.30 5.36
N ILE A 171 0.22 -5.60 5.03
CA ILE A 171 -0.85 -6.22 4.24
C ILE A 171 -2.16 -6.25 5.00
N TYR A 172 -2.14 -6.56 6.30
CA TYR A 172 -3.35 -6.58 7.11
C TYR A 172 -4.05 -5.21 7.16
N VAL A 173 -3.27 -4.15 7.36
CA VAL A 173 -3.76 -2.77 7.32
C VAL A 173 -4.25 -2.43 5.92
N GLY A 174 -3.48 -2.73 4.87
CA GLY A 174 -3.87 -2.51 3.47
C GLY A 174 -5.19 -3.21 3.09
N TYR A 175 -5.36 -4.47 3.50
CA TYR A 175 -6.60 -5.23 3.32
C TYR A 175 -7.78 -4.55 4.00
N PHE A 176 -7.64 -4.17 5.27
CA PHE A 176 -8.73 -3.51 6.00
C PHE A 176 -9.08 -2.17 5.37
N LEU A 177 -8.09 -1.40 4.91
CA LEU A 177 -8.30 -0.11 4.27
C LEU A 177 -9.01 -0.23 2.92
N LEU A 178 -8.65 -1.23 2.12
CA LEU A 178 -9.21 -1.42 0.77
C LEU A 178 -10.65 -1.96 0.82
N PHE A 179 -10.96 -2.77 1.83
CA PHE A 179 -12.26 -3.45 1.94
C PHE A 179 -13.18 -2.92 3.04
N SER A 180 -12.78 -1.89 3.80
CA SER A 180 -13.67 -1.19 4.72
C SER A 180 -14.38 -0.05 4.02
N LYS A 181 -15.71 -0.09 3.98
CA LYS A 181 -16.54 1.04 3.54
C LYS A 181 -17.28 1.65 4.72
N GLU A 182 -17.51 2.95 4.60
CA GLU A 182 -18.41 3.66 5.49
C GLU A 182 -19.84 3.22 5.15
N LYS A 183 -20.62 2.85 6.16
CA LYS A 183 -22.03 2.52 5.97
C LYS A 183 -22.74 3.80 5.53
N ASN A 184 -23.31 3.81 4.32
CA ASN A 184 -24.14 4.93 3.84
C ASN A 184 -25.46 5.00 4.59
#